data_AF-A0ABC8EBL9-F1
#
_entry.id   AF-A0ABC8EBL9-F1
#
_cell.length_a   1.000
_cell.length_b   1.000
_cell.length_c   1.000
_cell.angle_alpha   90.00
_cell.angle_beta   90.00
_cell.angle_gamma   90.00
#
_symmetry.space_group_name_H-M   'P 1'
#
loop_
_entity.id
_entity.type
_entity.pdbx_description
1 polymer ?
#
loop_
_entity_poly.entity_id
_entity_poly.type
_entity_poly.pdbx_seq_one_letter_code
_entity_poly.pdbx_strand_id
1 'polypeptide(L)'
;MNNYVRNENLSKIGIIISYFVKHNYMSKGEISMIGLLIKLVICPITLILSDSILTTLNFASTYQAIIVGVVFAIFAHILEVFFLMPTMIWMNNLLDFIAAIFVIYLSQYFISGAYITLTGATLASIFINVTELIEHYYLVRSGNAKKDI
;
A
#
# COMPACT_ATOMS: atom_id res chain seq x y z
N MET A 1 -1.59 -1.18 -30.63
CA MET A 1 -2.93 -1.70 -30.30
C MET A 1 -3.70 -0.61 -29.59
N ASN A 2 -4.84 -0.19 -30.13
CA ASN A 2 -5.65 0.91 -29.61
C ASN A 2 -6.57 0.38 -28.49
N ASN A 3 -6.41 0.87 -27.25
CA ASN A 3 -7.14 0.39 -26.06
C ASN A 3 -8.57 0.95 -25.94
N TYR A 4 -9.21 1.20 -27.07
CA TYR A 4 -10.53 1.82 -27.16
C TYR A 4 -11.51 0.87 -27.83
N VAL A 5 -12.61 0.57 -27.14
CA VAL A 5 -13.72 -0.22 -27.68
C VAL A 5 -14.80 0.74 -28.13
N ARG A 6 -15.25 0.58 -29.37
CA ARG A 6 -16.40 1.33 -29.90
C ARG A 6 -17.66 0.75 -29.27
N ASN A 7 -18.39 1.54 -28.50
CA ASN A 7 -19.69 1.16 -27.96
C ASN A 7 -20.78 1.88 -28.75
N GLU A 8 -21.75 1.12 -29.26
CA GLU A 8 -22.86 1.64 -30.06
C GLU A 8 -24.14 1.52 -29.24
N ASN A 9 -24.76 2.66 -28.93
CA ASN A 9 -26.07 2.68 -28.28
C ASN A 9 -27.12 3.23 -29.24
N LEU A 10 -28.23 2.50 -29.37
CA LEU A 10 -29.40 2.92 -30.14
C LEU A 10 -30.25 3.86 -29.27
N SER A 11 -30.32 5.13 -29.64
CA SER A 11 -31.21 6.07 -28.98
C SER A 11 -32.67 5.70 -29.27
N LYS A 12 -33.60 6.09 -28.37
CA LYS A 12 -35.05 5.84 -28.52
C LYS A 12 -35.67 6.43 -29.80
N ILE A 13 -34.94 7.29 -30.52
CA ILE A 13 -35.36 7.96 -31.75
C ILE A 13 -34.70 7.32 -33.00
N GLY A 14 -33.91 6.25 -32.83
CA GLY A 14 -33.30 5.50 -33.94
C GLY A 14 -31.95 6.03 -34.41
N ILE A 15 -31.30 6.92 -33.64
CA ILE A 15 -29.95 7.42 -33.94
C ILE A 15 -28.93 6.52 -33.24
N ILE A 16 -27.96 5.98 -33.99
CA ILE A 16 -26.80 5.29 -33.44
C ILE A 16 -25.81 6.35 -32.96
N ILE A 17 -25.55 6.36 -31.67
CA ILE A 17 -24.50 7.20 -31.10
C ILE A 17 -23.31 6.30 -30.76
N SER A 18 -22.18 6.54 -31.44
CA SER A 18 -20.92 5.86 -31.19
C SER A 18 -20.06 6.72 -30.27
N TYR A 19 -19.72 6.20 -29.09
CA TYR A 19 -18.71 6.81 -28.23
C TYR A 19 -17.56 5.83 -28.00
N PHE A 20 -16.33 6.36 -27.98
CA PHE A 20 -15.14 5.58 -27.70
C PHE A 20 -14.93 5.51 -26.17
N VAL A 21 -15.05 4.30 -25.62
CA VAL A 21 -14.80 4.04 -24.20
C VAL A 21 -13.42 3.39 -24.06
N LYS A 22 -12.59 3.92 -23.17
CA LYS A 22 -11.26 3.40 -22.85
C LYS A 22 -11.43 2.15 -21.98
N HIS A 23 -10.95 0.98 -22.42
CA HIS A 23 -11.27 -0.31 -21.77
C HIS A 23 -10.25 -0.74 -20.69
N ASN A 24 -9.30 0.11 -20.30
CA ASN A 24 -8.32 -0.24 -19.27
C ASN A 24 -8.74 0.27 -17.89
N TYR A 25 -9.89 -0.20 -17.40
CA TYR A 25 -10.24 -0.04 -15.99
C TYR A 25 -9.69 -1.26 -15.25
N MET A 26 -8.64 -1.04 -14.46
CA MET A 26 -8.04 -2.08 -13.64
C MET A 26 -9.05 -2.48 -12.55
N SER A 27 -9.35 -3.78 -12.45
CA SER A 27 -10.30 -4.31 -11.46
C SER A 27 -9.83 -3.99 -10.04
N LYS A 28 -10.77 -3.81 -9.09
CA LYS A 28 -10.44 -3.57 -7.66
C LYS A 28 -9.39 -4.56 -7.12
N GLY A 29 -9.45 -5.82 -7.57
CA GLY A 29 -8.46 -6.83 -7.21
C GLY A 29 -7.06 -6.56 -7.78
N GLU A 30 -6.96 -6.11 -9.03
CA GLU A 30 -5.68 -5.82 -9.68
C GLU A 30 -4.97 -4.61 -9.07
N ILE A 31 -5.73 -3.59 -8.65
CA ILE A 31 -5.20 -2.40 -7.94
C ILE A 31 -4.62 -2.80 -6.59
N SER A 32 -5.31 -3.69 -5.87
CA SER A 32 -4.85 -4.19 -4.58
C SER A 32 -3.56 -5.03 -4.71
N MET A 33 -3.45 -5.82 -5.78
CA MET A 33 -2.23 -6.59 -6.07
C MET A 33 -1.05 -5.70 -6.47
N ILE A 34 -1.28 -4.61 -7.22
CA ILE A 34 -0.24 -3.66 -7.57
C ILE A 34 0.29 -2.93 -6.31
N GLY A 35 -0.62 -2.56 -5.39
CA GLY A 35 -0.25 -1.94 -4.12
C GLY A 35 0.60 -2.87 -3.26
N LEU A 36 0.18 -4.14 -3.12
CA LEU A 36 0.98 -5.15 -2.42
C LEU A 36 2.41 -5.25 -2.98
N LEU A 37 2.57 -5.26 -4.30
CA LEU A 37 3.89 -5.36 -4.92
C LEU A 37 4.78 -4.15 -4.57
N ILE A 38 4.19 -2.96 -4.55
CA ILE A 38 4.87 -1.73 -4.16
C ILE A 38 5.30 -1.81 -2.68
N LYS A 39 4.38 -2.17 -1.78
CA LYS A 39 4.65 -2.35 -0.34
C LYS A 39 5.76 -3.36 -0.08
N LEU A 40 5.76 -4.47 -0.80
CA LEU A 40 6.76 -5.55 -0.65
C LEU A 40 8.19 -5.07 -0.91
N VAL A 41 8.37 -4.02 -1.72
CA VAL A 41 9.68 -3.44 -2.01
C VAL A 41 9.95 -2.24 -1.11
N ILE A 42 8.99 -1.33 -0.98
CA ILE A 42 9.18 -0.06 -0.27
C ILE A 42 9.30 -0.27 1.24
N CYS A 43 8.46 -1.10 1.87
CA CYS A 43 8.49 -1.27 3.32
C CYS A 43 9.83 -1.82 3.83
N PRO A 44 10.43 -2.87 3.24
CA PRO A 44 11.77 -3.32 3.60
C PRO A 44 12.84 -2.24 3.44
N ILE A 45 12.82 -1.49 2.33
CA ILE A 45 13.80 -0.44 2.07
C ILE A 45 13.68 0.65 3.14
N THR A 46 12.47 1.11 3.43
CA THR A 46 12.22 2.13 4.45
C THR A 46 12.63 1.65 5.84
N LEU A 47 12.45 0.37 6.16
CA LEU A 47 12.84 -0.17 7.46
C LEU A 47 14.37 -0.32 7.59
N ILE A 48 15.06 -0.72 6.52
CA ILE A 48 16.53 -0.74 6.46
C ILE A 48 17.09 0.68 6.65
N LEU A 49 16.49 1.67 5.98
CA LEU A 49 16.89 3.07 6.15
C LEU A 49 16.64 3.55 7.59
N SER A 50 15.50 3.19 8.17
CA SER A 50 15.16 3.52 9.56
C SER A 50 16.17 2.92 10.54
N ASP A 51 16.59 1.68 10.34
CA ASP A 51 17.63 1.00 11.12
C ASP A 51 18.99 1.69 11.05
N SER A 52 19.35 2.22 9.87
CA SER A 52 20.61 2.95 9.70
C SER A 52 20.63 4.35 10.34
N ILE A 53 19.45 4.96 10.52
CA ILE A 53 19.32 6.36 10.99
C ILE A 53 18.97 6.41 12.48
N LEU A 54 18.15 5.48 12.97
CA LEU A 54 17.63 5.50 14.34
C LEU A 54 18.54 4.69 15.26
N THR A 55 18.99 5.31 16.36
CA THR A 55 19.72 4.60 17.41
C THR A 55 18.80 3.78 18.34
N THR A 56 17.50 4.04 18.27
CA THR A 56 16.46 3.41 19.09
C THR A 56 15.83 2.17 18.45
N LEU A 57 16.20 1.87 17.20
CA LEU A 57 15.81 0.68 16.46
C LEU A 57 17.08 0.08 15.86
N ASN A 58 17.45 -1.11 16.33
CA ASN A 58 18.63 -1.79 15.86
C ASN A 58 18.31 -3.25 15.55
N PHE A 59 18.49 -3.62 14.30
CA PHE A 59 18.54 -5.01 13.85
C PHE A 59 20.01 -5.47 13.84
N ALA A 60 20.28 -6.66 14.38
CA ALA A 60 21.63 -7.21 14.42
C ALA A 60 22.19 -7.49 13.01
N SER A 61 21.31 -7.65 12.02
CA SER A 61 21.69 -7.80 10.63
C SER A 61 20.61 -7.26 9.69
N THR A 62 21.01 -6.75 8.54
CA THR A 62 20.12 -6.14 7.53
C THR A 62 19.03 -7.10 7.04
N TYR A 63 19.28 -8.42 7.00
CA TYR A 63 18.26 -9.39 6.58
C TYR A 63 17.06 -9.41 7.55
N GLN A 64 17.26 -9.10 8.83
CA GLN A 64 16.20 -9.05 9.82
C GLN A 64 15.23 -7.90 9.50
N ALA A 65 15.75 -6.71 9.18
CA ALA A 65 14.95 -5.58 8.72
C ALA A 65 14.17 -5.92 7.43
N ILE A 66 14.78 -6.66 6.49
CA ILE A 66 14.08 -7.11 5.28
C ILE A 66 12.90 -8.00 5.63
N ILE A 67 13.11 -9.02 6.48
CA ILE A 67 12.05 -9.96 6.88
C ILE A 67 10.91 -9.20 7.57
N VAL A 68 11.21 -8.31 8.52
CA VAL A 68 10.16 -7.53 9.23
C VAL A 68 9.40 -6.63 8.27
N GLY A 69 10.10 -5.97 7.33
CA GLY A 69 9.46 -5.12 6.33
C GLY A 69 8.53 -5.91 5.40
N VAL A 70 8.93 -7.12 4.99
CA VAL A 70 8.10 -8.02 4.17
C VAL A 70 6.88 -8.49 4.96
N VAL A 71 7.06 -8.90 6.22
CA VAL A 71 5.95 -9.30 7.09
C VAL A 71 4.98 -8.14 7.26
N PHE A 72 5.48 -6.93 7.51
CA PHE A 72 4.65 -5.74 7.59
C PHE A 72 3.88 -5.48 6.30
N ALA A 73 4.52 -5.55 5.13
CA ALA A 73 3.84 -5.35 3.83
C ALA A 73 2.66 -6.32 3.64
N ILE A 74 2.82 -7.59 4.04
CA ILE A 74 1.74 -8.58 4.01
C ILE A 74 0.62 -8.19 4.98
N PHE A 75 0.95 -7.78 6.20
CA PHE A 75 -0.04 -7.34 7.19
C PHE A 75 -0.80 -6.09 6.74
N ALA A 76 -0.12 -5.09 6.20
CA ALA A 76 -0.71 -3.88 5.66
C ALA A 76 -1.67 -4.21 4.51
N HIS A 77 -1.29 -5.11 3.61
CA HIS A 77 -2.17 -5.57 2.54
C HIS A 77 -3.40 -6.32 3.06
N ILE A 78 -3.24 -7.16 4.09
CA ILE A 78 -4.38 -7.83 4.73
C ILE A 78 -5.34 -6.78 5.30
N LEU A 79 -4.84 -5.80 6.04
CA LEU A 79 -5.66 -4.72 6.60
C LEU A 79 -6.37 -3.94 5.49
N GLU A 80 -5.70 -3.73 4.38
CA GLU A 80 -6.30 -3.13 3.20
C GLU A 80 -7.45 -4.00 2.62
N VAL A 81 -7.27 -5.31 2.48
CA VAL A 81 -8.36 -6.16 1.96
C VAL A 81 -9.59 -6.18 2.89
N PHE A 82 -9.39 -6.14 4.22
CA PHE A 82 -10.48 -6.24 5.19
C PHE A 82 -11.12 -4.90 5.58
N PHE A 83 -10.33 -3.84 5.75
CA PHE A 83 -10.78 -2.58 6.33
C PHE A 83 -10.81 -1.41 5.34
N LEU A 84 -10.22 -1.55 4.15
CA LEU A 84 -10.01 -0.38 3.28
C LEU A 84 -11.33 0.20 2.76
N MET A 85 -11.56 1.44 3.16
CA MET A 85 -12.60 2.29 2.59
C MET A 85 -11.95 3.09 1.45
N PRO A 86 -12.35 2.90 0.17
CA PRO A 86 -11.70 3.53 -0.99
C PRO A 86 -11.68 5.07 -0.93
N THR A 87 -12.57 5.65 -0.14
CA THR A 87 -12.75 7.10 -0.01
C THR A 87 -12.02 7.70 1.20
N MET A 88 -11.45 6.90 2.10
CA MET A 88 -10.85 7.37 3.35
C MET A 88 -9.34 7.06 3.44
N ILE A 89 -8.55 7.70 2.59
CA ILE A 89 -7.07 7.57 2.56
C ILE A 89 -6.46 7.76 3.95
N TRP A 90 -6.87 8.81 4.67
CA TRP A 90 -6.34 9.12 6.01
C TRP A 90 -6.63 8.05 7.06
N MET A 91 -7.81 7.42 7.01
CA MET A 91 -8.16 6.36 7.97
C MET A 91 -7.34 5.10 7.72
N ASN A 92 -7.18 4.72 6.45
CA ASN A 92 -6.38 3.56 6.07
C ASN A 92 -4.91 3.77 6.48
N ASN A 93 -4.38 4.95 6.20
CA ASN A 93 -3.02 5.35 6.58
C ASN A 93 -2.80 5.34 8.11
N LEU A 94 -3.83 5.65 8.90
CA LEU A 94 -3.77 5.54 10.37
C LEU A 94 -3.78 4.08 10.83
N LEU A 95 -4.54 3.21 10.16
CA LEU A 95 -4.58 1.79 10.48
C LEU A 95 -3.24 1.12 10.16
N ASP A 96 -2.68 1.42 8.99
CA ASP A 96 -1.37 0.92 8.55
C ASP A 96 -0.25 1.41 9.51
N PHE A 97 -0.33 2.67 9.97
CA PHE A 97 0.56 3.21 11.00
C PHE A 97 0.57 2.42 12.30
N ILE A 98 -0.62 2.18 12.85
CA ILE A 98 -0.79 1.46 14.12
C ILE A 98 -0.27 0.05 13.93
N ALA A 99 -0.63 -0.61 12.83
CA ALA A 99 -0.14 -1.93 12.49
C ALA A 99 1.39 -1.97 12.39
N ALA A 100 2.02 -0.96 11.77
CA ALA A 100 3.47 -0.86 11.66
C ALA A 100 4.14 -0.78 13.04
N ILE A 101 3.62 0.03 13.96
CA ILE A 101 4.14 0.10 15.33
C ILE A 101 4.11 -1.28 15.97
N PHE A 102 2.98 -1.97 15.90
CA PHE A 102 2.82 -3.29 16.52
C PHE A 102 3.74 -4.33 15.89
N VAL A 103 3.78 -4.42 14.56
CA VAL A 103 4.60 -5.41 13.84
C VAL A 103 6.08 -5.18 14.11
N ILE A 104 6.56 -3.93 14.01
CA ILE A 104 7.97 -3.60 14.24
C ILE A 104 8.34 -3.84 15.69
N TYR A 105 7.55 -3.33 16.64
CA TYR A 105 7.86 -3.47 18.06
C TYR A 105 7.84 -4.94 18.51
N LEU A 106 6.86 -5.73 18.06
CA LEU A 106 6.77 -7.15 18.42
C LEU A 106 7.84 -8.01 17.74
N SER A 107 8.40 -7.56 16.61
CA SER A 107 9.41 -8.33 15.88
C SER A 107 10.65 -8.67 16.73
N GLN A 108 11.01 -7.83 17.70
CA GLN A 108 12.15 -8.06 18.59
C GLN A 108 12.03 -9.35 19.41
N TYR A 109 10.80 -9.82 19.69
CA TYR A 109 10.59 -11.06 20.45
C TYR A 109 10.81 -12.31 19.60
N PHE A 110 10.77 -12.19 18.27
CA PHE A 110 10.97 -13.28 17.33
C PHE A 110 12.39 -13.30 16.74
N ILE A 111 13.09 -12.16 16.79
CA ILE A 111 14.39 -11.97 16.16
C ILE A 111 15.47 -11.85 17.22
N SER A 112 16.38 -12.81 17.25
CA SER A 112 17.51 -12.79 18.19
C SER A 112 18.47 -11.63 17.89
N GLY A 113 18.84 -10.89 18.94
CA GLY A 113 19.76 -9.75 18.85
C GLY A 113 19.15 -8.44 18.37
N ALA A 114 17.85 -8.41 18.06
CA ALA A 114 17.17 -7.15 17.74
C ALA A 114 16.86 -6.37 19.02
N TYR A 115 17.13 -5.07 18.99
CA TYR A 115 16.78 -4.13 20.07
C TYR A 115 15.89 -3.03 19.51
N ILE A 116 14.63 -3.01 19.92
CA ILE A 116 13.63 -2.08 19.39
C ILE A 116 12.87 -1.45 20.55
N THR A 117 13.08 -0.16 20.78
CA THR A 117 12.27 0.58 21.75
C THR A 117 10.91 0.93 21.14
N LEU A 118 9.92 1.20 21.99
CA LEU A 118 8.62 1.69 21.52
C LEU A 118 8.77 3.01 20.72
N THR A 119 9.72 3.87 21.11
CA THR A 119 10.03 5.11 20.40
C THR A 119 10.66 4.85 19.03
N GLY A 120 11.57 3.87 18.91
CA GLY A 120 12.15 3.44 17.65
C GLY A 120 11.11 2.88 16.69
N ALA A 121 10.24 1.99 17.18
CA ALA A 121 9.12 1.45 16.40
C ALA A 121 8.17 2.55 15.90
N THR A 122 7.85 3.51 16.77
CA THR A 122 6.99 4.66 16.41
C THR A 122 7.64 5.57 15.36
N LEU A 123 8.94 5.83 15.46
CA LEU A 123 9.63 6.65 14.47
C LEU A 123 9.76 5.94 13.13
N ALA A 124 10.08 4.64 13.12
CA ALA A 124 10.14 3.84 11.91
C ALA A 124 8.77 3.70 11.23
N SER A 125 7.69 3.53 12.01
CA SER A 125 6.34 3.49 11.44
C SER A 125 5.94 4.83 10.83
N ILE A 126 6.41 5.97 11.33
CA ILE A 126 6.20 7.27 10.67
C ILE A 126 6.84 7.26 9.28
N PHE A 127 8.09 6.82 9.15
CA PHE A 127 8.77 6.75 7.85
C PHE A 127 8.02 5.83 6.86
N ILE A 128 7.63 4.64 7.31
CA ILE A 128 6.84 3.70 6.50
C ILE A 128 5.53 4.34 6.06
N ASN A 129 4.81 4.96 6.99
CA ASN A 129 3.50 5.50 6.71
C ASN A 129 3.54 6.72 5.77
N VAL A 130 4.63 7.50 5.80
CA VAL A 130 4.86 8.54 4.78
C VAL A 130 4.96 7.92 3.39
N THR A 131 5.63 6.77 3.26
CA THR A 131 5.73 6.07 1.97
C THR A 131 4.40 5.45 1.53
N GLU A 132 3.62 4.89 2.46
CA GLU A 132 2.28 4.36 2.18
C GLU A 132 1.30 5.45 1.77
N LEU A 133 1.38 6.64 2.37
CA LEU A 133 0.54 7.76 1.98
C LEU A 133 0.76 8.15 0.50
N ILE A 134 2.02 8.17 0.06
CA ILE A 134 2.40 8.45 -1.33
C ILE A 134 1.85 7.35 -2.26
N GLU A 135 1.94 6.09 -1.85
CA GLU A 135 1.38 4.96 -2.59
C GLU A 135 -0.14 5.09 -2.73
N HIS A 136 -0.87 5.32 -1.63
CA HIS A 136 -2.32 5.52 -1.64
C HIS A 136 -2.73 6.64 -2.61
N TYR A 137 -2.01 7.78 -2.59
CA TYR A 137 -2.25 8.87 -3.55
C TYR A 137 -1.93 8.48 -5.00
N TYR A 138 -0.84 7.73 -5.22
CA TYR A 138 -0.45 7.27 -6.54
C TYR A 138 -1.51 6.32 -7.14
N LEU A 139 -1.99 5.36 -6.36
CA LEU A 139 -3.01 4.40 -6.78
C LEU A 139 -4.33 5.09 -7.11
N VAL A 140 -4.77 6.04 -6.27
CA VAL A 140 -5.99 6.84 -6.52
C VAL A 140 -5.84 7.71 -7.77
N ARG A 141 -4.70 8.37 -7.96
CA ARG A 141 -4.46 9.28 -9.11
C ARG A 141 -4.25 8.54 -10.43
N SER A 142 -3.80 7.29 -10.39
CA SER A 142 -3.64 6.46 -11.61
C SER A 142 -4.96 6.19 -12.35
N GLY A 143 -6.11 6.60 -11.79
CA GLY A 143 -7.41 6.55 -12.45
C GLY A 143 -8.07 5.17 -12.42
N ASN A 144 -7.49 4.23 -11.68
CA ASN A 144 -7.99 2.87 -11.56
C ASN A 144 -9.09 2.72 -10.49
N ALA A 145 -9.19 3.65 -9.53
CA ALA A 145 -10.23 3.64 -8.50
C ALA A 145 -11.40 4.58 -8.85
N LYS A 146 -12.06 4.39 -9.99
CA LYS A 146 -13.42 4.90 -10.16
C LYS A 146 -14.38 3.75 -9.92
N LYS A 147 -15.08 3.82 -8.77
CA LYS A 147 -16.32 3.11 -8.56
C LYS A 147 -17.26 3.59 -9.66
N ASP A 148 -17.67 2.69 -10.54
CA ASP A 148 -18.81 2.93 -11.42
C ASP A 148 -19.99 3.32 -10.52
N ILE A 149 -20.41 4.59 -10.64
CA ILE A 149 -21.68 5.10 -10.10
C ILE A 149 -22.63 5.17 -11.29
#